data_AF-A0A7X8IVJ1-F1
#
_entry.id   AF-A0A7X8IVJ1-F1
#
_cell.length_a   1.000
_cell.length_b   1.000
_cell.length_c   1.000
_cell.angle_alpha   90.00
_cell.angle_beta   90.00
_cell.angle_gamma   90.00
#
_symmetry.space_group_name_H-M   'P 1'
#
loop_
_entity.id
_entity.type
_entity.pdbx_description
1 polymer ?
#
loop_
_entity_poly.entity_id
_entity_poly.type
_entity_poly.pdbx_seq_one_letter_code
_entity_poly.pdbx_strand_id
1 'polypeptide(L)'
;MNTQDMLVLKGIYLAPYMQLATALIGKERHAGGNMFRHQIDTMGTLIDYGYIDSVLLKAAVIHDVLEDIPDFNRNQILEIDSESGQVYDLVMEVTKLEGQSKPDYLKRIIQKGSHKAKVLKCADRISNMISLG
;
A
#
# COMPACT_ATOMS: atom_id res chain seq x y z
N MET A 1 -17.71 -2.02 11.59
CA MET A 1 -17.11 -0.75 12.06
C MET A 1 -18.14 0.04 12.87
N ASN A 2 -17.69 0.70 13.94
CA ASN A 2 -18.53 1.51 14.83
C ASN A 2 -18.41 3.02 14.52
N THR A 3 -19.09 3.89 15.28
CA THR A 3 -19.04 5.35 15.08
C THR A 3 -17.64 5.94 15.28
N GLN A 4 -16.89 5.44 16.25
CA GLN A 4 -15.52 5.91 16.50
C GLN A 4 -14.61 5.58 15.32
N ASP A 5 -14.77 4.40 14.74
CA ASP A 5 -14.03 3.95 13.56
C ASP A 5 -14.25 4.91 12.37
N MET A 6 -15.51 5.31 12.16
CA MET A 6 -15.88 6.24 11.09
C MET A 6 -15.34 7.64 11.31
N LEU A 7 -15.21 8.09 12.56
CA LEU A 7 -14.59 9.39 12.88
C LEU A 7 -13.09 9.38 12.59
N VAL A 8 -12.40 8.27 12.87
CA VAL A 8 -10.99 8.09 12.49
C VAL A 8 -10.86 8.15 10.97
N LEU A 9 -11.64 7.33 10.24
CA LEU A 9 -11.61 7.29 8.77
C LEU A 9 -11.85 8.67 8.14
N LYS A 10 -12.82 9.44 8.66
CA LYS A 10 -13.12 10.81 8.22
C LYS A 10 -11.91 11.76 8.34
N GLY A 11 -11.05 11.54 9.32
CA GLY A 11 -9.88 12.39 9.57
C GLY A 11 -8.64 12.02 8.76
N ILE A 12 -8.64 10.91 8.03
CA ILE A 12 -7.45 10.43 7.32
C ILE A 12 -7.20 11.30 6.07
N TYR A 13 -6.01 11.90 6.04
CA TYR A 13 -5.56 12.72 4.92
C TYR A 13 -5.02 11.86 3.76
N LEU A 14 -5.91 11.28 2.95
CA LEU A 14 -5.56 10.35 1.86
C LEU A 14 -5.22 11.03 0.52
N ALA A 15 -5.75 12.22 0.27
CA ALA A 15 -5.72 12.83 -1.08
C ALA A 15 -4.31 12.96 -1.68
N PRO A 16 -3.26 13.39 -0.96
CA PRO A 16 -1.91 13.47 -1.54
C PRO A 16 -1.32 12.10 -1.87
N TYR A 17 -1.59 11.07 -1.06
CA TYR A 17 -1.14 9.71 -1.35
C TYR A 17 -1.84 9.16 -2.60
N MET A 18 -3.13 9.45 -2.78
CA MET A 18 -3.85 9.12 -4.01
C MET A 18 -3.28 9.87 -5.22
N GLN A 19 -2.84 11.11 -5.06
CA GLN A 19 -2.17 11.87 -6.12
C GLN A 19 -0.86 11.18 -6.54
N LEU A 20 -0.03 10.72 -5.60
CA LEU A 20 1.16 9.93 -5.93
C LEU A 20 0.80 8.64 -6.68
N ALA A 21 -0.25 7.94 -6.23
CA ALA A 21 -0.70 6.70 -6.85
C ALA A 21 -1.15 6.89 -8.31
N THR A 22 -1.50 8.10 -8.75
CA THR A 22 -1.89 8.36 -10.16
C THR A 22 -0.75 8.08 -11.15
N ALA A 23 0.51 8.05 -10.69
CA ALA A 23 1.64 7.60 -11.50
C ALA A 23 1.50 6.15 -12.00
N LEU A 24 0.68 5.34 -11.34
CA LEU A 24 0.37 3.95 -11.69
C LEU A 24 -0.78 3.82 -12.71
N ILE A 25 -1.40 4.93 -13.14
CA ILE A 25 -2.45 4.89 -14.15
C ILE A 25 -1.85 4.46 -15.50
N GLY A 26 -2.42 3.41 -16.08
CA GLY A 26 -1.98 2.85 -17.36
C GLY A 26 -0.89 1.78 -17.22
N LYS A 27 -0.33 1.59 -16.03
CA LYS A 27 0.59 0.48 -15.75
C LYS A 27 -0.21 -0.82 -15.65
N GLU A 28 0.21 -1.81 -16.43
CA GLU A 28 -0.42 -3.13 -16.46
C GLU A 28 -0.06 -3.94 -15.22
N ARG A 29 -1.05 -4.66 -14.69
CA ARG A 29 -0.83 -5.67 -13.64
C ARG A 29 -0.39 -6.98 -14.27
N HIS A 30 0.37 -7.78 -13.53
CA HIS A 30 0.65 -9.17 -13.91
C HIS A 30 -0.61 -10.04 -14.11
N ALA A 31 -1.68 -9.77 -13.35
CA ALA A 31 -2.97 -10.46 -13.46
C ALA A 31 -3.93 -9.80 -14.47
N GLY A 32 -3.47 -8.78 -15.21
CA GLY A 32 -4.33 -7.93 -16.03
C GLY A 32 -5.01 -6.81 -15.24
N GLY A 33 -5.38 -5.74 -15.94
CA GLY A 33 -5.94 -4.53 -15.33
C GLY A 33 -4.89 -3.45 -15.04
N ASN A 34 -5.24 -2.51 -14.16
CA ASN A 34 -4.51 -1.26 -13.96
C ASN A 34 -3.98 -1.16 -12.52
N MET A 35 -2.71 -0.79 -12.36
CA MET A 35 -2.04 -0.73 -11.05
C MET A 35 -2.63 0.33 -10.12
N PHE A 36 -3.08 1.49 -10.61
CA PHE A 36 -3.77 2.46 -9.75
C PHE A 36 -5.04 1.85 -9.13
N ARG A 37 -5.85 1.14 -9.92
CA ARG A 37 -7.04 0.44 -9.40
C ARG A 37 -6.67 -0.62 -8.35
N HIS A 38 -5.58 -1.35 -8.56
CA HIS A 38 -5.08 -2.31 -7.57
C HIS A 38 -4.82 -1.68 -6.20
N GLN A 39 -4.18 -0.52 -6.15
CA GLN A 39 -3.91 0.16 -4.87
C GLN A 39 -5.21 0.50 -4.13
N ILE A 40 -6.22 0.98 -4.87
CA ILE A 40 -7.54 1.30 -4.31
C ILE A 40 -8.28 0.04 -3.85
N ASP A 41 -8.20 -1.07 -4.60
CA ASP A 41 -8.78 -2.36 -4.23
C ASP A 41 -8.13 -2.93 -2.95
N THR A 42 -6.81 -2.79 -2.80
CA THR A 42 -6.09 -3.18 -1.58
C THR A 42 -6.50 -2.34 -0.38
N MET A 43 -6.60 -1.02 -0.53
CA MET A 43 -7.14 -0.14 0.52
C MET A 43 -8.61 -0.48 0.86
N GLY A 44 -9.43 -0.73 -0.15
CA GLY A 44 -10.83 -1.14 0.00
C GLY A 44 -10.95 -2.44 0.78
N THR A 45 -10.10 -3.43 0.47
CA THR A 45 -10.01 -4.70 1.21
C THR A 45 -9.67 -4.47 2.68
N LEU A 46 -8.74 -3.57 3.00
CA LEU A 46 -8.42 -3.25 4.40
C LEU A 46 -9.63 -2.68 5.15
N ILE A 47 -10.33 -1.72 4.53
CA ILE A 47 -11.52 -1.09 5.12
C ILE A 47 -12.64 -2.12 5.33
N ASP A 48 -12.87 -3.01 4.35
CA ASP A 48 -13.87 -4.08 4.42
C ASP A 48 -13.64 -5.00 5.63
N TYR A 49 -12.37 -5.33 5.91
CA TYR A 49 -11.97 -6.11 7.08
C TYR A 49 -11.89 -5.29 8.39
N GLY A 50 -12.26 -4.01 8.37
CA GLY A 50 -12.31 -3.14 9.54
C GLY A 50 -10.99 -2.48 9.93
N TYR A 51 -9.98 -2.50 9.05
CA TYR A 51 -8.73 -1.78 9.27
C TYR A 51 -8.88 -0.31 8.85
N ILE A 52 -8.73 0.59 9.81
CA ILE A 52 -8.90 2.05 9.66
C ILE A 52 -7.66 2.85 10.12
N ASP A 53 -6.54 2.17 10.31
CA ASP A 53 -5.29 2.81 10.72
C ASP A 53 -4.78 3.74 9.61
N SER A 54 -4.53 5.01 9.96
CA SER A 54 -4.15 6.06 9.00
C SER A 54 -2.91 5.70 8.19
N VAL A 55 -1.84 5.27 8.85
CA VAL A 55 -0.57 4.88 8.21
C VAL A 55 -0.77 3.68 7.28
N LEU A 56 -1.53 2.68 7.72
CA LEU A 56 -1.82 1.48 6.93
C LEU A 56 -2.62 1.79 5.66
N LEU A 57 -3.66 2.61 5.76
CA LEU A 57 -4.48 2.98 4.60
C LEU A 57 -3.70 3.87 3.61
N LYS A 58 -2.89 4.82 4.12
CA LYS A 58 -2.01 5.64 3.28
C LYS A 58 -0.96 4.79 2.56
N ALA A 59 -0.31 3.86 3.27
CA ALA A 59 0.65 2.94 2.67
C ALA A 59 0.01 2.04 1.62
N ALA A 60 -1.21 1.54 1.87
CA ALA A 60 -1.94 0.71 0.91
C ALA A 60 -2.17 1.39 -0.45
N VAL A 61 -2.39 2.71 -0.43
CA VAL A 61 -2.59 3.50 -1.66
C VAL A 61 -1.31 3.65 -2.50
N ILE A 62 -0.13 3.50 -1.90
CA ILE A 62 1.15 3.75 -2.58
C ILE A 62 2.16 2.58 -2.48
N HIS A 63 1.74 1.39 -2.04
CA HIS A 63 2.64 0.31 -1.66
C HIS A 63 3.51 -0.21 -2.82
N ASP A 64 3.02 -0.10 -4.05
CA ASP A 64 3.77 -0.50 -5.26
C ASP A 64 4.42 0.70 -5.99
N VAL A 65 4.19 1.95 -5.57
CA VAL A 65 4.71 3.14 -6.27
C VAL A 65 6.24 3.09 -6.36
N LEU A 66 6.91 2.70 -5.28
CA LEU A 66 8.38 2.61 -5.26
C LEU A 66 8.93 1.40 -6.04
N GLU A 67 8.10 0.39 -6.33
CA GLU A 67 8.51 -0.79 -7.10
C GLU A 67 8.29 -0.57 -8.60
N ASP A 68 7.16 0.05 -8.99
CA ASP A 68 6.72 0.13 -10.40
C ASP A 68 7.03 1.47 -11.10
N ILE A 69 7.45 2.49 -10.34
CA ILE A 69 7.89 3.78 -10.87
C ILE A 69 9.41 3.92 -10.65
N PRO A 70 10.22 3.63 -11.68
CA PRO A 70 11.66 3.83 -11.63
C PRO A 70 12.01 5.28 -11.27
N ASP A 71 13.08 5.44 -10.48
CA ASP A 71 13.61 6.75 -10.05
C ASP A 71 12.59 7.66 -9.34
N PHE A 72 11.53 7.08 -8.74
CA PHE A 72 10.55 7.85 -7.99
C PHE A 72 11.21 8.67 -6.87
N ASN A 73 10.95 9.98 -6.85
CA ASN A 73 11.48 10.87 -5.83
C ASN A 73 10.77 10.63 -4.48
N ARG A 74 11.43 9.88 -3.60
CA ARG A 74 10.94 9.49 -2.26
C ARG A 74 10.59 10.69 -1.37
N ASN A 75 11.19 11.85 -1.60
CA ASN A 75 10.87 13.08 -0.86
C ASN A 75 9.41 13.49 -1.07
N GLN A 76 8.81 13.15 -2.21
CA GLN A 76 7.38 13.41 -2.45
C GLN A 76 6.47 12.68 -1.46
N ILE A 77 6.90 11.55 -0.87
CA ILE A 77 6.18 10.88 0.22
C ILE A 77 6.46 11.59 1.54
N LEU A 78 7.74 11.81 1.84
CA LEU A 78 8.24 12.35 3.12
C LEU A 78 7.78 13.79 3.41
N GLU A 79 7.33 14.53 2.40
CA GLU A 79 6.87 15.92 2.53
C GLU A 79 5.34 16.06 2.67
N ILE A 80 4.57 14.95 2.65
CA ILE A 80 3.09 15.03 2.62
C ILE A 80 2.50 15.53 3.94
N ASP A 81 2.82 14.86 5.04
CA ASP A 81 2.24 15.13 6.36
C ASP A 81 3.13 14.56 7.49
N SER A 82 2.69 14.71 8.74
CA SER A 82 3.42 14.24 9.92
C SER A 82 3.54 12.71 10.03
N GLU A 83 2.74 11.94 9.30
CA GLU A 83 2.77 10.48 9.30
C GLU A 83 3.61 9.90 8.16
N SER A 84 4.01 10.74 7.20
CA SER A 84 4.77 10.37 5.99
C SER A 84 5.98 9.48 6.23
N GLY A 85 6.77 9.72 7.29
CA GLY A 85 7.90 8.86 7.65
C GLY A 85 7.47 7.43 7.97
N GLN A 86 6.40 7.27 8.75
CA GLN A 86 5.87 5.94 9.09
C GLN A 86 5.23 5.27 7.88
N VAL A 87 4.59 6.04 7.00
CA VAL A 87 4.05 5.52 5.75
C VAL A 87 5.17 5.04 4.84
N TYR A 88 6.23 5.83 4.67
CA TYR A 88 7.40 5.47 3.89
C TYR A 88 8.07 4.21 4.43
N ASP A 89 8.29 4.13 5.75
CA ASP A 89 8.87 2.94 6.38
C ASP A 89 8.02 1.69 6.10
N LEU A 90 6.70 1.78 6.28
CA LEU A 90 5.78 0.68 5.99
C LEU A 90 5.80 0.26 4.52
N VAL A 91 5.85 1.21 3.58
CA VAL A 91 5.99 0.91 2.15
C VAL A 91 7.30 0.16 1.91
N MET A 92 8.43 0.63 2.45
CA MET A 92 9.74 -0.04 2.31
C MET A 92 9.79 -1.45 2.92
N GLU A 93 9.00 -1.70 3.98
CA GLU A 93 8.84 -3.05 4.53
C GLU A 93 8.20 -4.01 3.51
N VAL A 94 7.25 -3.51 2.70
CA VAL A 94 6.52 -4.30 1.71
C VAL A 94 7.01 -4.13 0.27
N THR A 95 7.97 -3.25 -0.02
CA THR A 95 8.59 -3.16 -1.34
C THR A 95 9.61 -4.29 -1.55
N LYS A 96 9.60 -4.95 -2.71
CA LYS A 96 10.64 -5.92 -3.06
C LYS A 96 11.91 -5.17 -3.51
N LEU A 97 13.05 -5.50 -2.92
CA LEU A 97 14.32 -4.84 -3.28
C LEU A 97 14.85 -5.32 -4.63
N GLU A 98 15.58 -4.46 -5.33
CA GLU A 98 16.25 -4.82 -6.58
C GLU A 98 17.20 -6.01 -6.36
N GLY A 99 17.17 -6.98 -7.27
CA GLY A 99 17.94 -8.23 -7.16
C GLY A 99 17.43 -9.22 -6.12
N GLN A 100 16.41 -8.89 -5.32
CA GLN A 100 15.86 -9.80 -4.32
C GLN A 100 14.99 -10.89 -4.96
N SER A 101 15.16 -12.14 -4.54
CA SER A 101 14.25 -13.23 -4.96
C SER A 101 12.87 -13.07 -4.31
N LYS A 102 11.81 -13.51 -4.99
CA LYS A 102 10.44 -13.48 -4.42
C LYS A 102 10.33 -14.29 -3.12
N PRO A 103 10.91 -15.51 -2.99
CA PRO A 103 10.91 -16.25 -1.73
C PRO A 103 11.60 -15.49 -0.58
N ASP A 104 12.77 -14.90 -0.83
CA ASP A 104 13.51 -14.16 0.22
C ASP A 104 12.77 -12.90 0.66
N TYR A 105 12.16 -12.20 -0.30
CA TYR A 105 11.30 -11.06 -0.04
C TYR A 105 10.13 -11.41 0.89
N LEU A 106 9.38 -12.47 0.58
CA LEU A 106 8.25 -12.90 1.41
C LEU A 106 8.72 -13.40 2.79
N LYS A 107 9.85 -14.12 2.84
CA LYS A 107 10.46 -14.58 4.10
C LYS A 107 10.86 -13.40 4.99
N ARG A 108 11.40 -12.32 4.41
CA ARG A 108 11.72 -11.07 5.13
C ARG A 108 10.48 -10.49 5.80
N ILE A 109 9.37 -10.36 5.08
CA ILE A 109 8.12 -9.82 5.63
C ILE A 109 7.59 -10.71 6.77
N ILE A 110 7.60 -12.04 6.59
CA ILE A 110 7.13 -12.98 7.61
C ILE A 110 7.96 -12.86 8.89
N GLN A 111 9.29 -12.83 8.77
CA GLN A 111 10.19 -12.90 9.91
C GLN A 111 10.44 -11.55 10.59
N LYS A 112 10.52 -10.47 9.80
CA LYS A 112 10.96 -9.14 10.27
C LYS A 112 9.93 -8.04 10.06
N GLY A 113 8.93 -8.26 9.21
CA GLY A 113 7.89 -7.27 8.96
C GLY A 113 7.05 -7.00 10.19
N SER A 114 6.69 -5.73 10.36
CA SER A 114 5.73 -5.24 11.33
C SER A 114 4.37 -5.90 11.13
N HIS A 115 3.51 -5.80 12.15
CA HIS A 115 2.14 -6.28 12.02
C HIS A 115 1.42 -5.62 10.83
N LYS A 116 1.60 -4.31 10.64
CA LYS A 116 1.03 -3.56 9.52
C LYS A 116 1.55 -4.06 8.17
N ALA A 117 2.84 -4.36 8.04
CA ALA A 117 3.41 -4.89 6.81
C ALA A 117 2.81 -6.25 6.44
N LYS A 118 2.60 -7.13 7.42
CA LYS A 118 1.96 -8.44 7.22
C LYS A 118 0.49 -8.29 6.81
N VAL A 119 -0.26 -7.43 7.50
CA VAL A 119 -1.66 -7.14 7.17
C VAL A 119 -1.79 -6.57 5.75
N LEU A 120 -0.97 -5.56 5.42
CA LEU A 120 -0.95 -4.97 4.09
C LEU A 120 -0.65 -6.00 3.01
N LYS A 121 0.36 -6.86 3.23
CA LYS A 121 0.69 -7.90 2.25
C LYS A 121 -0.42 -8.93 2.08
N CYS A 122 -1.14 -9.28 3.15
CA CYS A 122 -2.32 -10.13 3.04
C CYS A 122 -3.43 -9.47 2.20
N ALA A 123 -3.74 -8.19 2.44
CA ALA A 123 -4.74 -7.46 1.66
C ALA A 123 -4.36 -7.33 0.17
N ASP A 124 -3.09 -7.05 -0.12
CA ASP A 124 -2.53 -7.08 -1.47
C ASP A 124 -2.75 -8.47 -2.13
N ARG A 125 -2.42 -9.56 -1.43
CA ARG A 125 -2.64 -10.91 -1.96
C ARG A 125 -4.11 -11.22 -2.23
N ILE A 126 -5.03 -10.80 -1.35
CA ILE A 126 -6.47 -10.95 -1.57
C ILE A 126 -6.91 -10.21 -2.85
N SER A 127 -6.53 -8.93 -3.00
CA SER A 127 -6.84 -8.14 -4.21
C SER A 127 -6.29 -8.81 -5.48
N ASN A 128 -5.08 -9.37 -5.41
CA ASN A 128 -4.48 -10.10 -6.54
C ASN A 128 -5.19 -11.41 -6.87
N MET A 129 -5.74 -12.12 -5.88
CA MET A 129 -6.50 -13.35 -6.14
C MET A 129 -7.89 -13.07 -6.73
N ILE A 130 -8.57 -12.01 -6.28
CA ILE A 130 -9.89 -11.63 -6.79
C ILE A 130 -9.83 -11.20 -8.27
N SER A 131 -8.70 -10.60 -8.68
CA SER A 131 -8.54 -10.07 -10.04
C SER A 131 -8.25 -11.14 -11.11
N LEU A 132 -8.15 -12.41 -10.73
CA LEU A 132 -7.87 -13.54 -11.62
C LEU A 132 -9.13 -14.24 -12.17
N GLY A 133 -10.33 -13.84 -11.70
CA GLY A 133 -11.63 -14.36 -12.16
C GLY A 133 -12.42 -13.29 -12.91
#